data_AF-A0A0D9YZM9-F1
#
_entry.id   AF-A0A0D9YZM9-F1
#
_cell.length_a   1.000
_cell.length_b   1.000
_cell.length_c   1.000
_cell.angle_alpha   90.00
_cell.angle_beta   90.00
_cell.angle_gamma   90.00
#
_symmetry.space_group_name_H-M   'P 1'
#
loop_
_entity.id
_entity.type
_entity.pdbx_description
1 polymer ?
#
loop_
_entity_poly.entity_id
_entity_poly.type
_entity_poly.pdbx_seq_one_letter_code
_entity_poly.pdbx_strand_id
1 'polypeptide(L)'
;MPMSDPTAAVIPKPGGIGVGGGGGDDEEPVEIREVWADNLEEEFALIRDVVDEFPFVAMDTEFPGIVCRPVGAFRSPADYNYATLKANVDMLHLIQLGLTFSSPRGELPALGPGRRRCVWQFNFREFDDARDIFASDSIELLRRSGIDFRRNSERGVDARRFAELLMSSGVVLNDSVYWVTFHAGYDFGLHGGLNKLAELLDVERVGESHQAGSDSLVTSCAFWKLKDSFFAGSTEKYAGVLYGLNAENGVNLIILS
;
A
#
# COMPACT_ATOMS: atom_id res chain seq x y z
N MET A 1 28.82 -31.40 -14.90
CA MET A 1 28.67 -30.02 -14.41
C MET A 1 27.22 -29.61 -14.63
N PRO A 2 26.39 -29.50 -13.58
CA PRO A 2 25.05 -28.97 -13.75
C PRO A 2 25.09 -27.44 -13.72
N MET A 3 24.37 -26.85 -14.67
CA MET A 3 24.22 -25.42 -14.92
C MET A 3 23.54 -24.72 -13.73
N SER A 4 24.05 -23.55 -13.37
CA SER A 4 23.45 -22.59 -12.43
C SER A 4 22.18 -21.98 -13.02
N ASP A 5 21.11 -21.97 -12.23
CA ASP A 5 19.83 -21.31 -12.49
C ASP A 5 20.02 -19.78 -12.70
N PRO A 6 19.61 -19.19 -13.84
CA PRO A 6 19.84 -17.77 -14.14
C PRO A 6 18.84 -16.80 -13.48
N THR A 7 17.93 -17.25 -12.60
CA THR A 7 16.81 -16.41 -12.13
C THR A 7 16.78 -16.08 -10.64
N ALA A 8 17.77 -16.52 -9.87
CA ALA A 8 17.94 -16.09 -8.49
C ALA A 8 18.70 -14.76 -8.44
N ALA A 9 17.98 -13.63 -8.50
CA ALA A 9 18.53 -12.35 -8.04
C ALA A 9 18.74 -12.46 -6.51
N VAL A 10 19.92 -12.95 -6.11
CA VAL A 10 20.37 -12.93 -4.73
C VAL A 10 20.51 -11.48 -4.33
N ILE A 11 19.57 -10.96 -3.53
CA ILE A 11 19.63 -9.63 -2.94
C ILE A 11 20.92 -9.57 -2.11
N PRO A 12 21.95 -8.81 -2.51
CA PRO A 12 23.15 -8.67 -1.71
C PRO A 12 22.80 -7.90 -0.45
N LYS A 13 23.18 -8.40 0.73
CA LYS A 13 23.09 -7.62 1.96
C LYS A 13 23.93 -6.35 1.77
N PRO A 14 23.41 -5.13 2.05
CA PRO A 14 24.23 -3.93 1.99
C PRO A 14 25.40 -4.08 2.98
N GLY A 15 26.61 -3.82 2.49
CA GLY A 15 27.83 -3.87 3.28
C GLY A 15 27.75 -2.85 4.41
N GLY A 16 27.98 -3.29 5.65
CA GLY A 16 27.96 -2.43 6.82
C GLY A 16 28.99 -1.31 6.70
N ILE A 17 28.51 -0.09 6.49
CA ILE A 17 29.31 1.12 6.68
C ILE A 17 29.15 1.50 8.15
N GLY A 18 30.18 1.23 8.94
CA GLY A 18 30.27 1.78 10.30
C GLY A 18 30.42 3.30 10.20
N VAL A 19 29.47 4.03 10.78
CA VAL A 19 29.62 5.46 11.06
C VAL A 19 29.29 5.69 12.53
N GLY A 20 30.25 6.31 13.22
CA GLY A 20 30.21 6.65 14.63
C GLY A 20 29.07 7.58 15.01
N GLY A 21 28.74 7.52 16.31
CA GLY A 21 27.57 8.15 16.89
C GLY A 21 27.56 9.69 16.90
N GLY A 22 26.34 10.21 17.04
CA GLY A 22 26.05 11.59 17.41
C GLY A 22 24.59 11.93 17.18
N GLY A 23 23.84 12.19 18.27
CA GLY A 23 22.57 12.91 18.26
C GLY A 23 21.32 12.05 18.18
N GLY A 24 20.76 11.69 19.35
CA GLY A 24 19.37 11.25 19.43
C GLY A 24 18.47 12.48 19.31
N ASP A 25 17.91 12.68 18.12
CA ASP A 25 16.72 13.49 17.98
C ASP A 25 15.54 12.56 18.27
N ASP A 26 14.83 12.80 19.37
CA ASP A 26 13.53 12.19 19.67
C ASP A 26 12.54 12.66 18.60
N GLU A 27 12.63 12.10 17.40
CA GLU A 27 11.69 12.35 16.33
C GLU A 27 10.29 11.93 16.80
N GLU A 28 9.34 12.86 16.80
CA GLU A 28 7.96 12.51 17.16
C GLU A 28 7.45 11.37 16.27
N PRO A 29 6.73 10.38 16.87
CA PRO A 29 6.26 9.22 16.15
C PRO A 29 5.30 9.63 15.03
N VAL A 30 5.35 8.92 13.90
CA VAL A 30 4.42 9.13 12.78
C VAL A 30 2.99 8.85 13.26
N GLU A 31 2.09 9.78 12.98
CA GLU A 31 0.67 9.67 13.31
C GLU A 31 -0.09 8.96 12.17
N ILE A 32 -0.77 7.86 12.48
CA ILE A 32 -1.77 7.27 11.59
C ILE A 32 -3.10 7.98 11.87
N ARG A 33 -3.55 8.79 10.92
CA ARG A 33 -4.78 9.57 11.00
C ARG A 33 -5.95 8.68 10.61
N GLU A 34 -6.69 8.24 11.62
CA GLU A 34 -7.91 7.45 11.47
C GLU A 34 -9.04 8.29 10.86
N VAL A 35 -9.42 7.96 9.63
CA VAL A 35 -10.49 8.66 8.89
C VAL A 35 -11.78 7.85 8.95
N TRP A 36 -12.82 8.49 9.45
CA TRP A 36 -14.18 8.01 9.63
C TRP A 36 -15.15 9.00 8.96
N ALA A 37 -16.45 8.72 8.99
CA ALA A 37 -17.45 9.58 8.34
C ALA A 37 -17.49 11.02 8.89
N ASP A 38 -17.18 11.22 10.17
CA ASP A 38 -17.30 12.50 10.88
C ASP A 38 -16.14 13.46 10.57
N ASN A 39 -14.94 12.96 10.25
CA ASN A 39 -13.77 13.78 9.91
C ASN A 39 -13.35 13.69 8.43
N LEU A 40 -14.04 12.92 7.58
CA LEU A 40 -13.67 12.71 6.17
C LEU A 40 -13.36 14.00 5.40
N GLU A 41 -14.22 15.01 5.51
CA GLU A 41 -14.07 16.30 4.81
C GLU A 41 -12.84 17.09 5.29
N GLU A 42 -12.61 17.07 6.61
CA GLU A 42 -11.49 17.76 7.26
C GLU A 42 -10.16 17.14 6.81
N GLU A 43 -10.10 15.81 6.78
CA GLU A 43 -8.91 15.09 6.32
C GLU A 43 -8.67 15.29 4.81
N PHE A 44 -9.72 15.31 3.99
CA PHE A 44 -9.58 15.66 2.58
C PHE A 44 -9.17 17.11 2.34
N ALA A 45 -9.49 18.04 3.24
CA ALA A 45 -8.97 19.40 3.18
C ALA A 45 -7.44 19.41 3.37
N LEU A 46 -6.94 18.67 4.37
CA LEU A 46 -5.51 18.52 4.60
C LEU A 46 -4.81 17.83 3.42
N ILE A 47 -5.41 16.78 2.84
CA ILE A 47 -4.86 16.09 1.66
C ILE A 47 -4.71 17.03 0.47
N ARG A 48 -5.72 17.88 0.22
CA ARG A 48 -5.68 18.90 -0.85
C ARG A 48 -4.56 19.91 -0.64
N ASP A 49 -4.23 20.25 0.60
CA ASP A 49 -3.17 21.20 0.92
C ASP A 49 -1.76 20.59 0.74
N VAL A 50 -1.60 19.26 0.82
CA VAL A 50 -0.28 18.61 0.78
C VAL A 50 0.05 17.94 -0.56
N VAL A 51 -0.94 17.56 -1.39
CA VAL A 51 -0.70 16.71 -2.57
C VAL A 51 0.31 17.28 -3.56
N ASP A 52 0.34 18.60 -3.74
CA ASP A 52 1.28 19.26 -4.66
C ASP A 52 2.73 19.27 -4.15
N GLU A 53 2.93 19.36 -2.83
CA GLU A 53 4.26 19.32 -2.20
C GLU A 53 4.75 17.89 -1.94
N PHE A 54 3.83 16.94 -1.78
CA PHE A 54 4.07 15.54 -1.45
C PHE A 54 3.47 14.60 -2.51
N PRO A 55 3.95 14.65 -3.78
CA PRO A 55 3.29 14.02 -4.92
C PRO A 55 3.45 12.50 -4.97
N PHE A 56 4.29 11.88 -4.14
CA PHE A 56 4.44 10.41 -4.13
C PHE A 56 3.44 9.80 -3.15
N VAL A 57 2.42 9.12 -3.67
CA VAL A 57 1.29 8.57 -2.90
C VAL A 57 1.41 7.05 -2.83
N ALA A 58 1.95 6.55 -1.72
CA ALA A 58 1.92 5.12 -1.45
C ALA A 58 0.56 4.66 -0.96
N MET A 59 0.09 3.53 -1.47
CA MET A 59 -1.22 2.99 -1.13
C MET A 59 -1.17 1.51 -0.78
N ASP A 60 -2.05 1.14 0.14
CA ASP A 60 -2.38 -0.25 0.44
C ASP A 60 -3.87 -0.37 0.80
N THR A 61 -4.44 -1.56 0.69
CA THR A 61 -5.88 -1.78 0.88
C THR A 61 -6.15 -3.07 1.63
N GLU A 62 -7.12 -3.05 2.54
CA GLU A 62 -7.65 -4.25 3.16
C GLU A 62 -9.03 -4.57 2.60
N PHE A 63 -9.23 -5.83 2.22
CA PHE A 63 -10.46 -6.35 1.62
C PHE A 63 -10.72 -7.79 2.09
N PRO A 64 -11.95 -8.31 1.96
CA PRO A 64 -12.36 -9.59 2.55
C PRO A 64 -11.81 -10.85 1.83
N GLY A 65 -10.61 -10.75 1.26
CA GLY A 65 -9.87 -11.84 0.62
C GLY A 65 -10.39 -12.22 -0.77
N ILE A 66 -10.06 -13.45 -1.20
CA ILE A 66 -10.53 -14.02 -2.46
C ILE A 66 -11.56 -15.11 -2.16
N VAL A 67 -12.77 -14.93 -2.67
CA VAL A 67 -13.92 -15.82 -2.43
C VAL A 67 -14.26 -16.66 -3.65
N CYS A 68 -13.83 -16.25 -4.84
CA CYS A 68 -14.06 -17.00 -6.06
C CYS A 68 -12.82 -17.03 -6.97
N ARG A 69 -12.75 -18.09 -7.79
CA ARG A 69 -11.81 -18.19 -8.90
C ARG A 69 -12.60 -18.56 -10.16
N PRO A 70 -12.46 -17.79 -11.25
CA PRO A 70 -13.21 -18.06 -12.47
C PRO A 70 -12.73 -19.38 -13.09
N VAL A 71 -13.67 -20.17 -13.58
CA VAL A 71 -13.39 -21.45 -14.25
C VAL A 71 -13.56 -21.25 -15.75
N GLY A 72 -12.54 -21.63 -16.53
CA GLY A 72 -12.57 -21.47 -17.98
C GLY A 72 -11.20 -21.58 -18.62
N ALA A 73 -11.17 -21.40 -19.93
CA ALA A 73 -9.92 -21.27 -20.68
C ALA A 73 -9.49 -19.80 -20.71
N PHE A 74 -8.24 -19.53 -20.31
CA PHE A 74 -7.64 -18.20 -20.31
C PHE A 74 -6.47 -18.18 -21.29
N ARG A 75 -6.26 -17.04 -21.96
CA ARG A 75 -5.22 -16.93 -23.00
C ARG A 75 -3.83 -16.83 -22.39
N SER A 76 -3.75 -16.34 -21.16
CA SER A 76 -2.51 -16.18 -20.41
C SER A 76 -2.77 -16.27 -18.90
N PRO A 77 -1.74 -16.51 -18.08
CA PRO A 77 -1.84 -16.35 -16.63
C PRO A 77 -2.27 -14.94 -16.22
N ALA A 78 -1.87 -13.91 -16.96
CA ALA A 78 -2.28 -12.53 -16.71
C ALA A 78 -3.79 -12.32 -16.91
N ASP A 79 -4.36 -12.91 -17.96
CA ASP A 79 -5.82 -12.89 -18.21
C ASP A 79 -6.57 -13.59 -17.07
N TYR A 80 -6.03 -14.70 -16.57
CA TYR A 80 -6.60 -15.41 -15.42
C TYR A 80 -6.54 -14.60 -14.13
N ASN A 81 -5.40 -13.96 -13.86
CA ASN A 81 -5.20 -13.09 -12.71
C ASN A 81 -6.15 -11.90 -12.77
N TYR A 82 -6.27 -11.25 -13.93
CA TYR A 82 -7.22 -10.16 -14.15
C TYR A 82 -8.65 -10.61 -13.93
N ALA A 83 -9.06 -11.74 -14.50
CA ALA A 83 -10.40 -12.26 -14.35
C ALA A 83 -10.72 -12.61 -12.88
N THR A 84 -9.73 -13.15 -12.15
CA THR A 84 -9.85 -13.44 -10.72
C THR A 84 -9.99 -12.15 -9.93
N LEU A 85 -9.12 -11.16 -10.15
CA LEU A 85 -9.20 -9.85 -9.49
C LEU A 85 -10.55 -9.19 -9.75
N LYS A 86 -10.94 -9.08 -11.02
CA LYS A 86 -12.21 -8.46 -11.43
C LYS A 86 -13.41 -9.12 -10.74
N ALA A 87 -13.50 -10.45 -10.78
CA ALA A 87 -14.63 -11.15 -10.19
C ALA A 87 -14.76 -10.90 -8.68
N ASN A 88 -13.63 -10.85 -7.95
CA ASN A 88 -13.67 -10.57 -6.52
C ASN A 88 -13.93 -9.09 -6.24
N VAL A 89 -13.30 -8.15 -6.95
CA VAL A 89 -13.53 -6.71 -6.78
C VAL A 89 -14.99 -6.32 -7.07
N ASP A 90 -15.62 -6.95 -8.07
CA ASP A 90 -17.03 -6.66 -8.39
C ASP A 90 -18.01 -7.13 -7.28
N MET A 91 -17.61 -8.08 -6.44
CA MET A 91 -18.46 -8.70 -5.42
C MET A 91 -18.16 -8.25 -3.99
N LEU A 92 -16.95 -7.76 -3.74
CA LEU A 92 -16.45 -7.52 -2.38
C LEU A 92 -16.40 -6.03 -2.07
N HIS A 93 -16.63 -5.71 -0.80
CA HIS A 93 -16.53 -4.35 -0.30
C HIS A 93 -15.14 -4.09 0.29
N LEU A 94 -14.59 -2.92 -0.04
CA LEU A 94 -13.34 -2.42 0.54
C LEU A 94 -13.53 -2.18 2.04
N ILE A 95 -12.55 -2.55 2.86
CA ILE A 95 -12.61 -2.42 4.32
C ILE A 95 -11.76 -1.22 4.77
N GLN A 96 -10.51 -1.14 4.28
CA GLN A 96 -9.63 0.00 4.53
C GLN A 96 -8.83 0.40 3.29
N LEU A 97 -8.44 1.67 3.25
CA LEU A 97 -7.44 2.22 2.33
C LEU A 97 -6.43 3.03 3.14
N GLY A 98 -5.14 2.78 2.92
CA GLY A 98 -4.04 3.57 3.46
C GLY A 98 -3.47 4.46 2.38
N LEU A 99 -3.24 5.73 2.70
CA LEU A 99 -2.53 6.66 1.83
C LEU A 99 -1.38 7.31 2.60
N THR A 100 -0.17 7.17 2.05
CA THR A 100 1.05 7.79 2.57
C THR A 100 1.61 8.73 1.51
N PHE A 101 1.56 10.02 1.79
CA PHE A 101 2.13 11.06 0.93
C PHE A 101 3.60 11.29 1.27
N SER A 102 4.45 11.48 0.26
CA SER A 102 5.85 11.79 0.46
C SER A 102 6.39 12.78 -0.56
N SER A 103 7.33 13.62 -0.12
CA SER A 103 8.02 14.57 -0.99
C SER A 103 8.97 13.82 -1.94
N PRO A 104 9.53 14.49 -2.95
CA PRO A 104 10.57 13.90 -3.81
C PRO A 104 11.84 13.42 -3.06
N ARG A 105 11.96 13.71 -1.76
CA ARG A 105 13.04 13.26 -0.87
C ARG A 105 12.61 12.13 0.08
N GLY A 106 11.36 11.66 -0.02
CA GLY A 106 10.80 10.66 0.88
C GLY A 106 10.37 11.17 2.26
N GLU A 107 10.23 12.49 2.42
CA GLU A 107 9.77 13.10 3.68
C GLU A 107 8.23 13.09 3.74
N LEU A 108 7.66 12.82 4.91
CA LEU A 108 6.20 12.82 5.14
C LEU A 108 5.65 14.24 5.42
N PRO A 109 4.38 14.53 5.09
CA PRO A 109 3.75 15.79 5.45
C PRO A 109 3.62 15.92 6.98
N ALA A 110 3.94 17.11 7.48
CA ALA A 110 3.99 17.43 8.89
C ALA A 110 2.87 18.42 9.26
N LEU A 111 1.80 17.94 9.90
CA LEU A 111 0.56 18.68 10.11
C LEU A 111 0.32 19.06 11.58
N GLY A 112 -0.53 20.08 11.78
CA GLY A 112 -0.99 20.52 13.09
C GLY A 112 0.04 21.31 13.93
N PRO A 113 -0.34 21.74 15.15
CA PRO A 113 0.48 22.61 16.00
C PRO A 113 1.82 22.01 16.46
N GLY A 114 2.01 20.70 16.31
CA GLY A 114 3.27 19.98 16.60
C GLY A 114 4.06 19.58 15.35
N ARG A 115 3.59 19.89 14.14
CA ARG A 115 4.19 19.43 12.86
C ARG A 115 4.43 17.92 12.87
N ARG A 116 3.41 17.15 13.28
CA ARG A 116 3.49 15.69 13.33
C ARG A 116 3.43 15.12 11.93
N ARG A 117 4.40 14.26 11.61
CA ARG A 117 4.38 13.49 10.37
C ARG A 117 3.18 12.56 10.39
N CYS A 118 2.48 12.46 9.27
CA CYS A 118 1.23 11.70 9.26
C CYS A 118 1.01 10.91 7.98
N VAL A 119 0.17 9.87 8.12
CA VAL A 119 -0.39 9.05 7.05
C VAL A 119 -1.89 8.89 7.30
N TRP A 120 -2.66 8.56 6.26
CA TRP A 120 -4.12 8.45 6.36
C TRP A 120 -4.57 7.00 6.29
N GLN A 121 -5.49 6.62 7.18
CA GLN A 121 -6.15 5.33 7.18
C GLN A 121 -7.67 5.54 7.09
N PHE A 122 -8.23 5.26 5.92
CA PHE A 122 -9.67 5.36 5.67
C PHE A 122 -10.36 4.05 6.05
N ASN A 123 -11.39 4.15 6.88
CA ASN A 123 -12.19 3.01 7.35
C ASN A 123 -13.56 3.04 6.68
N PHE A 124 -13.88 2.06 5.82
CA PHE A 124 -15.13 2.04 5.04
C PHE A 124 -16.27 1.33 5.78
N ARG A 125 -17.51 1.68 5.44
CA ARG A 125 -18.71 1.15 6.11
C ARG A 125 -19.42 0.01 5.37
N GLU A 126 -19.07 -0.19 4.10
CA GLU A 126 -19.86 -1.01 3.17
C GLU A 126 -19.81 -2.49 3.53
N PHE A 127 -18.69 -2.97 4.07
CA PHE A 127 -18.53 -4.36 4.45
C PHE A 127 -19.25 -4.68 5.77
N ASP A 128 -20.05 -5.75 5.74
CA ASP A 128 -20.77 -6.32 6.87
C ASP A 128 -20.53 -7.82 6.95
N ASP A 129 -19.82 -8.26 7.99
CA ASP A 129 -19.42 -9.64 8.22
C ASP A 129 -20.58 -10.60 8.60
N ALA A 130 -21.80 -10.08 8.78
CA ALA A 130 -23.00 -10.89 8.95
C ALA A 130 -23.78 -11.09 7.64
N ARG A 131 -23.52 -10.28 6.61
CA ARG A 131 -24.31 -10.26 5.36
C ARG A 131 -23.49 -10.55 4.11
N ASP A 132 -22.24 -10.12 4.08
CA ASP A 132 -21.40 -10.17 2.89
C ASP A 132 -20.61 -11.47 2.78
N ILE A 133 -20.18 -11.76 1.56
CA ILE A 133 -19.33 -12.92 1.26
C ILE A 133 -17.88 -12.53 1.57
N PHE A 134 -17.16 -13.41 2.25
CA PHE A 134 -15.75 -13.19 2.60
C PHE A 134 -14.97 -14.50 2.74
N ALA A 135 -13.64 -14.40 2.69
CA ALA A 135 -12.76 -15.49 3.08
C ALA A 135 -12.55 -15.47 4.59
N SER A 136 -12.91 -16.56 5.29
CA SER A 136 -12.88 -16.63 6.76
C SER A 136 -11.49 -16.34 7.33
N ASP A 137 -10.43 -16.89 6.72
CA ASP A 137 -9.05 -16.67 7.16
C ASP A 137 -8.65 -15.19 7.05
N SER A 138 -9.11 -14.49 6.01
CA SER A 138 -8.85 -13.06 5.83
C SER A 138 -9.55 -12.22 6.89
N ILE A 139 -10.83 -12.49 7.17
CA ILE A 139 -11.58 -11.77 8.21
C ILE A 139 -11.01 -12.05 9.60
N GLU A 140 -10.64 -13.29 9.90
CA GLU A 140 -10.01 -13.62 11.18
C GLU A 140 -8.66 -12.93 11.35
N LEU A 141 -7.85 -12.87 10.31
CA LEU A 141 -6.60 -12.10 10.30
C LEU A 141 -6.86 -10.62 10.60
N LEU A 142 -7.80 -9.98 9.88
CA LEU A 142 -8.13 -8.58 10.07
C LEU A 142 -8.66 -8.27 11.48
N ARG A 143 -9.50 -9.14 12.07
CA ARG A 143 -9.93 -8.99 13.47
C ARG A 143 -8.75 -9.04 14.43
N ARG A 144 -7.81 -9.98 14.22
CA ARG A 144 -6.60 -10.11 15.06
C ARG A 144 -5.67 -8.92 14.90
N SER A 145 -5.67 -8.28 13.73
CA SER A 145 -4.96 -7.04 13.46
C SER A 145 -5.68 -5.78 13.95
N GLY A 146 -6.81 -5.91 14.64
CA GLY A 146 -7.48 -4.79 15.31
C GLY A 146 -8.63 -4.15 14.55
N ILE A 147 -9.07 -4.72 13.42
CA ILE A 147 -10.25 -4.23 12.69
C ILE A 147 -11.53 -4.57 13.45
N ASP A 148 -12.32 -3.53 13.74
CA ASP A 148 -13.64 -3.63 14.35
C ASP A 148 -14.73 -3.39 13.30
N PHE A 149 -15.21 -4.48 12.68
CA PHE A 149 -16.25 -4.42 11.64
C PHE A 149 -17.56 -3.78 12.09
N ARG A 150 -17.87 -3.85 13.39
CA ARG A 150 -19.03 -3.16 13.92
C ARG A 150 -18.81 -1.66 13.90
N ARG A 151 -17.63 -1.20 14.31
CA ARG A 151 -17.25 0.22 14.21
C ARG A 151 -17.22 0.71 12.76
N ASN A 152 -16.73 -0.11 11.82
CA ASN A 152 -16.80 0.17 10.38
C ASN A 152 -18.24 0.42 9.93
N SER A 153 -19.17 -0.50 10.20
CA SER A 153 -20.57 -0.32 9.79
C SER A 153 -21.24 0.90 10.45
N GLU A 154 -20.93 1.21 11.71
CA GLU A 154 -21.55 2.31 12.46
C GLU A 154 -20.96 3.70 12.13
N ARG A 155 -19.65 3.80 11.86
CA ARG A 155 -18.93 5.09 11.75
C ARG A 155 -18.11 5.24 10.48
N GLY A 156 -18.01 4.20 9.66
CA GLY A 156 -17.14 4.17 8.49
C GLY A 156 -17.52 5.21 7.44
N VAL A 157 -16.52 5.56 6.64
CA VAL A 157 -16.61 6.39 5.45
C VAL A 157 -17.54 5.73 4.42
N ASP A 158 -18.36 6.54 3.77
CA ASP A 158 -19.13 6.14 2.60
C ASP A 158 -18.19 6.08 1.39
N ALA A 159 -18.10 4.94 0.71
CA ALA A 159 -17.23 4.76 -0.45
C ALA A 159 -17.59 5.72 -1.59
N ARG A 160 -18.87 6.08 -1.78
CA ARG A 160 -19.26 7.06 -2.81
C ARG A 160 -18.84 8.46 -2.41
N ARG A 161 -19.07 8.87 -1.16
CA ARG A 161 -18.61 10.18 -0.69
C ARG A 161 -17.08 10.31 -0.76
N PHE A 162 -16.37 9.26 -0.37
CA PHE A 162 -14.92 9.18 -0.52
C PHE A 162 -14.50 9.37 -1.98
N ALA A 163 -15.13 8.65 -2.92
CA ALA A 163 -14.81 8.75 -4.33
C ALA A 163 -15.06 10.17 -4.88
N GLU A 164 -16.17 10.83 -4.50
CA GLU A 164 -16.44 12.22 -4.87
C GLU A 164 -15.32 13.17 -4.41
N LEU A 165 -14.88 13.03 -3.17
CA LEU A 165 -13.81 13.86 -2.61
C LEU A 165 -12.46 13.56 -3.27
N LEU A 166 -12.12 12.28 -3.46
CA LEU A 166 -10.90 11.86 -4.15
C LEU A 166 -10.83 12.42 -5.57
N MET A 167 -11.93 12.37 -6.32
CA MET A 167 -12.00 12.89 -7.69
C MET A 167 -11.73 14.40 -7.80
N SER A 168 -11.93 15.14 -6.71
CA SER A 168 -11.72 16.59 -6.65
C SER A 168 -10.54 17.02 -5.76
N SER A 169 -9.75 16.07 -5.26
CA SER A 169 -8.65 16.35 -4.32
C SER A 169 -7.32 16.68 -4.98
N GLY A 170 -7.17 16.43 -6.29
CA GLY A 170 -5.89 16.52 -7.00
C GLY A 170 -5.01 15.26 -6.90
N VAL A 171 -5.45 14.24 -6.15
CA VAL A 171 -4.71 12.98 -5.96
C VAL A 171 -4.86 12.03 -7.16
N VAL A 172 -5.99 12.07 -7.84
CA VAL A 172 -6.27 11.28 -9.06
C VAL A 172 -6.46 12.20 -10.25
N LEU A 173 -6.27 11.66 -11.47
CA LEU A 173 -6.32 12.43 -12.72
C LEU A 173 -5.36 13.62 -12.74
N ASN A 174 -4.20 13.46 -12.09
CA ASN A 174 -3.16 14.46 -12.01
C ASN A 174 -1.81 13.83 -12.38
N ASP A 175 -1.25 14.20 -13.53
CA ASP A 175 0.02 13.67 -14.04
C ASP A 175 1.24 14.08 -13.19
N SER A 176 1.05 14.98 -12.22
CA SER A 176 2.09 15.39 -11.26
C SER A 176 2.14 14.52 -10.00
N VAL A 177 1.22 13.56 -9.86
CA VAL A 177 1.15 12.62 -8.73
C VAL A 177 1.69 11.26 -9.16
N TYR A 178 2.55 10.68 -8.33
CA TYR A 178 3.16 9.37 -8.53
C TYR A 178 2.59 8.37 -7.51
N TRP A 179 1.81 7.40 -7.96
CA TRP A 179 1.29 6.34 -7.09
C TRP A 179 2.36 5.30 -6.82
N VAL A 180 2.47 4.83 -5.57
CA VAL A 180 3.43 3.81 -5.13
C VAL A 180 2.66 2.62 -4.57
N THR A 181 2.66 1.48 -5.23
CA THR A 181 1.93 0.29 -4.74
C THR A 181 2.85 -0.90 -4.54
N PHE A 182 2.57 -1.75 -3.56
CA PHE A 182 3.21 -3.05 -3.43
C PHE A 182 2.19 -4.16 -3.59
N HIS A 183 2.46 -5.10 -4.49
CA HIS A 183 1.66 -6.32 -4.60
C HIS A 183 2.60 -7.52 -4.72
N ALA A 184 2.63 -8.36 -3.68
CA ALA A 184 3.17 -9.70 -3.82
C ALA A 184 2.07 -10.53 -4.52
N GLY A 185 2.15 -10.71 -5.84
CA GLY A 185 1.16 -11.56 -6.52
C GLY A 185 1.27 -13.03 -6.09
N TYR A 186 0.33 -13.83 -6.57
CA TYR A 186 0.05 -15.19 -6.11
C TYR A 186 1.12 -16.26 -6.40
N ASP A 187 2.31 -15.91 -6.90
CA ASP A 187 3.30 -16.90 -7.37
C ASP A 187 4.77 -16.48 -7.08
N PHE A 188 5.45 -17.30 -6.26
CA PHE A 188 6.91 -17.49 -6.03
C PHE A 188 7.75 -16.59 -5.08
N GLY A 189 8.47 -17.27 -4.17
CA GLY A 189 9.88 -17.01 -3.85
C GLY A 189 10.20 -16.09 -2.67
N LEU A 190 9.43 -15.03 -2.46
CA LEU A 190 9.41 -14.24 -1.22
C LEU A 190 8.32 -14.81 -0.31
N HIS A 191 8.61 -15.96 0.32
CA HIS A 191 7.79 -16.46 1.42
C HIS A 191 7.81 -15.43 2.56
N GLY A 192 6.88 -14.46 2.56
CA GLY A 192 6.68 -13.49 3.65
C GLY A 192 6.16 -12.08 3.31
N GLY A 193 5.85 -11.76 2.04
CA GLY A 193 5.11 -10.52 1.69
C GLY A 193 5.82 -9.20 2.02
N LEU A 194 5.04 -8.11 2.20
CA LEU A 194 5.55 -6.77 2.53
C LEU A 194 6.39 -6.77 3.83
N ASN A 195 5.98 -7.56 4.83
CA ASN A 195 6.72 -7.74 6.08
C ASN A 195 8.13 -8.26 5.85
N LYS A 196 8.30 -9.25 4.95
CA LYS A 196 9.63 -9.77 4.64
C LYS A 196 10.50 -8.76 3.92
N LEU A 197 9.91 -7.98 3.02
CA LEU A 197 10.63 -6.90 2.34
C LEU A 197 11.08 -5.83 3.35
N ALA A 198 10.21 -5.45 4.28
CA ALA A 198 10.54 -4.50 5.35
C ALA A 198 11.72 -4.99 6.20
N GLU A 199 11.72 -6.27 6.60
CA GLU A 199 12.86 -6.88 7.32
C GLU A 199 14.16 -6.83 6.51
N LEU A 200 14.11 -7.15 5.22
CA LEU A 200 15.30 -7.16 4.35
C LEU A 200 15.88 -5.77 4.12
N LEU A 201 15.01 -4.75 4.12
CA LEU A 201 15.37 -3.36 3.92
C LEU A 201 15.58 -2.61 5.25
N ASP A 202 15.48 -3.28 6.40
CA ASP A 202 15.59 -2.68 7.74
C ASP A 202 14.61 -1.50 7.93
N VAL A 203 13.37 -1.67 7.45
CA VAL A 203 12.29 -0.69 7.61
C VAL A 203 11.56 -0.98 8.92
N GLU A 204 11.58 -0.03 9.84
CA GLU A 204 10.78 -0.09 11.06
C GLU A 204 9.30 0.20 10.74
N ARG A 205 8.40 -0.62 11.27
CA ARG A 205 6.96 -0.45 11.10
C ARG A 205 6.40 0.47 12.18
N VAL A 206 5.57 1.42 11.75
CA VAL A 206 4.72 2.21 12.65
C VAL A 206 3.27 1.79 12.44
N GLY A 207 2.59 1.42 13.53
CA GLY A 207 1.22 0.88 13.50
C GLY A 207 1.17 -0.64 13.38
N GLU A 208 -0.06 -1.17 13.34
CA GLU A 208 -0.32 -2.62 13.29
C GLU A 208 -0.08 -3.17 11.88
N SER A 209 0.35 -4.42 11.75
CA SER A 209 0.42 -5.10 10.44
C SER A 209 -0.96 -5.56 9.99
N HIS A 210 -1.22 -5.53 8.68
CA HIS A 210 -2.54 -5.78 8.08
C HIS A 210 -3.56 -4.71 8.48
N GLN A 211 -3.08 -3.47 8.48
CA GLN A 211 -3.88 -2.27 8.54
C GLN A 211 -3.33 -1.32 7.48
N ALA A 212 -4.21 -0.83 6.62
CA ALA A 212 -3.81 -0.25 5.35
C ALA A 212 -2.91 0.98 5.53
N GLY A 213 -3.12 1.83 6.54
CA GLY A 213 -2.29 3.02 6.77
C GLY A 213 -0.86 2.71 7.21
N SER A 214 -0.69 1.67 8.03
CA SER A 214 0.61 1.15 8.44
C SER A 214 1.33 0.50 7.25
N ASP A 215 0.61 -0.29 6.46
CA ASP A 215 1.16 -0.98 5.29
C ASP A 215 1.48 -0.02 4.11
N SER A 216 0.71 1.06 3.92
CA SER A 216 1.04 2.11 2.96
C SER A 216 2.31 2.87 3.36
N LEU A 217 2.53 3.08 4.66
CA LEU A 217 3.78 3.67 5.16
C LEU A 217 4.98 2.77 4.92
N VAL A 218 4.88 1.49 5.26
CA VAL A 218 5.95 0.52 4.99
C VAL A 218 6.24 0.42 3.49
N THR A 219 5.20 0.48 2.66
CA THR A 219 5.32 0.53 1.19
C THR A 219 6.11 1.76 0.74
N SER A 220 5.81 2.95 1.27
CA SER A 220 6.55 4.18 0.97
C SER A 220 8.02 4.08 1.40
N CYS A 221 8.28 3.64 2.63
CA CYS A 221 9.64 3.51 3.14
C CYS A 221 10.47 2.49 2.34
N ALA A 222 9.87 1.35 1.98
CA ALA A 222 10.51 0.34 1.14
C ALA A 222 10.84 0.91 -0.25
N PHE A 223 9.92 1.67 -0.84
CA PHE A 223 10.13 2.33 -2.13
C PHE A 223 11.34 3.26 -2.11
N TRP A 224 11.43 4.17 -1.16
CA TRP A 224 12.54 5.12 -1.08
C TRP A 224 13.88 4.42 -0.87
N LYS A 225 13.95 3.43 0.03
CA LYS A 225 15.17 2.63 0.23
C LYS A 225 15.60 1.89 -1.02
N LEU A 226 14.65 1.31 -1.76
CA LEU A 226 14.93 0.61 -3.02
C LEU A 226 15.38 1.57 -4.12
N LYS A 227 14.70 2.72 -4.25
CA LYS A 227 15.02 3.77 -5.23
C LYS A 227 16.47 4.25 -5.08
N ASP A 228 16.89 4.48 -3.85
CA ASP A 228 18.23 4.99 -3.54
C ASP A 228 19.30 3.89 -3.67
N SER A 229 19.00 2.68 -3.20
CA SER A 229 20.00 1.61 -3.11
C SER A 229 20.18 0.82 -4.41
N PHE A 230 19.13 0.66 -5.21
CA PHE A 230 19.11 -0.27 -6.35
C PHE A 230 18.85 0.39 -7.70
N PHE A 231 18.08 1.48 -7.72
CA PHE A 231 17.66 2.11 -8.97
C PHE A 231 18.47 3.37 -9.33
N ALA A 232 19.48 3.70 -8.54
CA ALA A 232 20.30 4.92 -8.72
C ALA A 232 19.43 6.18 -8.92
N GLY A 233 18.26 6.21 -8.26
CA GLY A 233 17.29 7.31 -8.36
C GLY A 233 16.30 7.27 -9.54
N SER A 234 16.47 6.40 -10.55
CA SER A 234 15.59 6.36 -11.73
C SER A 234 14.72 5.11 -11.79
N THR A 235 13.41 5.32 -11.88
CA THR A 235 12.38 4.27 -11.80
C THR A 235 11.43 4.29 -13.00
N GLU A 236 11.67 5.16 -13.98
CA GLU A 236 10.83 5.39 -15.17
C GLU A 236 10.57 4.13 -15.99
N LYS A 237 11.57 3.24 -16.09
CA LYS A 237 11.47 1.98 -16.86
C LYS A 237 10.35 1.05 -16.36
N TYR A 238 9.93 1.24 -15.12
CA TYR A 238 9.00 0.36 -14.43
C TYR A 238 7.65 1.02 -14.17
N ALA A 239 7.50 2.26 -14.65
CA ALA A 239 6.26 2.99 -14.48
C ALA A 239 5.11 2.31 -15.23
N GLY A 240 3.93 2.25 -14.60
CA GLY A 240 2.73 1.63 -15.16
C GLY A 240 2.78 0.10 -15.32
N VAL A 241 3.76 -0.59 -14.71
CA VAL A 241 3.86 -2.05 -14.79
C VAL A 241 3.16 -2.72 -13.60
N LEU A 242 2.03 -3.39 -13.84
CA LEU A 242 1.30 -4.14 -12.82
C LEU A 242 1.76 -5.60 -12.75
N TYR A 243 2.27 -6.02 -11.59
CA TYR A 243 2.69 -7.40 -11.34
C TYR A 243 1.53 -8.39 -11.56
N GLY A 244 1.79 -9.47 -12.31
CA GLY A 244 0.80 -10.50 -12.59
C GLY A 244 -0.27 -10.12 -13.61
N LEU A 245 -0.28 -8.88 -14.13
CA LEU A 245 -1.24 -8.40 -15.13
C LEU A 245 -0.60 -7.96 -16.46
N ASN A 246 0.68 -7.55 -16.44
CA ASN A 246 1.42 -7.26 -17.66
C ASN A 246 2.26 -8.48 -18.10
N ALA A 247 1.98 -8.98 -19.30
CA ALA A 247 2.46 -10.28 -19.78
C ALA A 247 3.93 -10.31 -20.27
N GLU A 248 4.67 -9.21 -20.26
CA GLU A 248 5.92 -9.16 -21.04
C GLU A 248 7.24 -9.21 -20.27
N ASN A 249 7.30 -8.93 -18.96
CA ASN A 249 8.53 -9.18 -18.20
C ASN A 249 8.18 -9.36 -16.73
N GLY A 250 8.63 -10.46 -16.12
CA GLY A 250 8.48 -10.78 -14.69
C GLY A 250 9.27 -9.83 -13.80
N VAL A 251 8.95 -8.55 -13.84
CA VAL A 251 9.55 -7.54 -12.99
C VAL A 251 8.71 -7.41 -11.73
N ASN A 252 9.33 -7.76 -10.61
CA ASN A 252 8.88 -7.37 -9.29
C ASN A 252 9.17 -5.87 -9.14
N LEU A 253 8.20 -5.00 -9.44
CA LEU A 253 8.37 -3.60 -9.04
C LEU A 253 7.12 -3.00 -8.43
N ILE A 254 7.40 -2.30 -7.33
CA ILE A 254 6.69 -1.13 -6.84
C ILE A 254 6.31 -0.24 -8.01
N ILE A 255 5.02 -0.13 -8.23
CA ILE A 255 4.48 0.60 -9.37
C ILE A 255 4.62 2.06 -9.06
N LEU A 256 5.29 2.80 -9.93
CA LEU A 256 5.11 4.23 -10.08
C LEU A 256 4.16 4.46 -11.24
N SER A 257 3.03 5.11 -11.04
CA SER A 257 2.29 5.74 -12.14
C SER A 257 2.22 7.22 -11.85
#